data_AF-A0A498C3Z1-F1
#
_entry.id   AF-A0A498C3Z1-F1
#
_cell.length_a   1.000
_cell.length_b   1.000
_cell.length_c   1.000
_cell.angle_alpha   90.00
_cell.angle_beta   90.00
_cell.angle_gamma   90.00
#
_symmetry.space_group_name_H-M   'P 1'
#
loop_
_entity.id
_entity.type
_entity.pdbx_description
1 polymer ?
#
loop_
_entity_poly.entity_id
_entity_poly.type
_entity_poly.pdbx_seq_one_letter_code
_entity_poly.pdbx_strand_id
1 'polypeptide(L)'
;MNRIIGVLALSGLLIIPSAGFAGEHERELTSGTILLIEALEQDREFEAQRPSRGMTRGQVEQRFGEPESRHDPVGDPPITRWEYEDFVVYFEHDHVIRAVTRR
;
A
#
# COMPACT_ATOMS: atom_id res chain seq x y z
N MET A 1 -6.08 1.11 -49.58
CA MET A 1 -5.09 1.93 -50.32
C MET A 1 -4.25 2.63 -49.26
N ASN A 2 -2.95 2.41 -49.03
CA ASN A 2 -1.84 1.97 -49.88
C ASN A 2 -0.88 1.03 -49.11
N ARG A 3 -0.16 0.20 -49.88
CA ARG A 3 0.78 -0.87 -49.48
C ARG A 3 2.22 -0.40 -49.69
N ILE A 4 3.16 -0.77 -48.81
CA ILE A 4 4.62 -0.90 -49.04
C ILE A 4 5.24 -1.53 -47.77
N ILE A 5 5.32 -2.86 -47.59
CA ILE A 5 6.33 -3.83 -48.09
C ILE A 5 7.79 -3.36 -47.91
N GLY A 6 8.46 -3.90 -46.88
CA GLY A 6 9.91 -3.84 -46.68
C GLY A 6 10.46 -5.23 -46.31
N VAL A 7 10.86 -5.98 -47.35
CA VAL A 7 12.00 -6.92 -47.49
C VAL A 7 12.66 -7.42 -46.18
N LEU A 8 12.47 -8.68 -45.75
CA LEU A 8 13.28 -9.89 -46.04
C LEU A 8 14.80 -9.81 -45.77
N ALA A 9 15.23 -10.45 -44.67
CA ALA A 9 16.53 -11.14 -44.51
C ALA A 9 16.29 -12.22 -43.43
N LEU A 10 16.05 -13.50 -43.78
CA LEU A 10 16.97 -14.54 -44.22
C LEU A 10 18.16 -14.77 -43.26
N SER A 11 18.32 -16.05 -42.88
CA SER A 11 19.41 -16.66 -42.06
C SER A 11 19.13 -16.61 -40.56
N GLY A 12 18.88 -17.69 -39.83
CA GLY A 12 19.25 -19.10 -40.00
C GLY A 12 20.20 -19.48 -38.87
N LEU A 13 19.78 -20.36 -37.95
CA LEU A 13 20.69 -21.34 -37.34
C LEU A 13 19.89 -22.47 -36.67
N LEU A 14 20.23 -23.67 -37.09
CA LEU A 14 19.76 -24.97 -36.65
C LEU A 14 20.74 -25.51 -35.58
N ILE A 15 20.29 -26.53 -34.83
CA ILE A 15 21.07 -27.44 -33.94
C ILE A 15 21.32 -26.82 -32.55
N ILE A 16 21.02 -27.45 -31.40
CA ILE A 16 21.31 -28.84 -31.03
C ILE A 16 20.34 -29.36 -29.94
N PRO A 17 19.74 -30.57 -30.05
CA PRO A 17 19.36 -31.35 -28.88
C PRO A 17 20.55 -32.25 -28.50
N SER A 18 21.24 -31.91 -27.42
CA SER A 18 22.33 -32.74 -26.89
C SER A 18 21.94 -33.26 -25.51
N ALA A 19 22.02 -34.59 -25.41
CA ALA A 19 21.84 -35.39 -24.22
C ALA A 19 22.62 -34.85 -23.00
N GLY A 20 22.02 -35.08 -21.83
CA GLY A 20 22.76 -35.35 -20.60
C GLY A 20 23.53 -34.17 -20.02
N PHE A 21 22.82 -33.31 -19.28
CA PHE A 21 23.41 -32.74 -18.08
C PHE A 21 22.45 -33.03 -16.93
N ALA A 22 22.84 -34.02 -16.14
CA ALA A 22 22.54 -34.03 -14.71
C ALA A 22 23.13 -32.75 -14.12
N GLY A 23 22.41 -31.65 -14.30
CA GLY A 23 22.58 -30.42 -13.56
C GLY A 23 21.52 -30.45 -12.48
N GLU A 24 21.84 -31.11 -11.38
CA GLU A 24 21.37 -30.78 -10.05
C GLU A 24 21.57 -29.27 -9.80
N HIS A 25 20.69 -28.46 -10.39
CA HIS A 25 20.43 -27.11 -9.94
C HIS A 25 19.30 -27.23 -8.92
N GLU A 26 19.61 -27.85 -7.77
CA GLU A 26 18.98 -27.47 -6.51
C GLU A 26 19.39 -26.02 -6.21
N ARG A 27 18.81 -25.09 -6.97
CA ARG A 27 18.62 -23.72 -6.51
C ARG A 27 17.37 -23.74 -5.65
N GLU A 28 17.39 -24.46 -4.55
CA GLU A 28 16.54 -24.14 -3.40
C GLU A 28 17.18 -22.94 -2.70
N LEU A 29 17.21 -21.80 -3.39
CA LEU A 29 17.45 -20.52 -2.76
C LEU A 29 16.12 -20.10 -2.14
N THR A 30 15.83 -20.72 -1.00
CA THR A 30 15.06 -20.18 0.12
C THR A 30 14.05 -19.10 -0.27
N SER A 31 12.86 -19.52 -0.70
CA SER A 31 11.65 -18.69 -0.78
C SER A 31 11.12 -18.33 0.64
N GLY A 32 12.01 -18.17 1.61
CA GLY A 32 11.69 -17.86 3.01
C GLY A 32 12.14 -16.47 3.44
N THR A 33 13.02 -15.80 2.67
CA THR A 33 13.65 -14.53 3.11
C THR A 33 13.02 -13.28 2.46
N ILE A 34 11.97 -13.42 1.65
CA ILE A 34 11.31 -12.28 0.98
C ILE A 34 10.01 -11.82 1.66
N LEU A 35 9.48 -12.59 2.63
CA LEU A 35 8.19 -12.24 3.26
C LEU A 35 8.24 -11.08 4.28
N LEU A 36 9.44 -10.61 4.66
CA LEU A 36 9.56 -9.58 5.71
C LEU A 36 9.37 -8.15 5.16
N ILE A 37 9.65 -7.92 3.88
CA ILE A 37 9.56 -6.57 3.29
C ILE A 37 8.11 -6.27 2.90
N GLU A 38 7.40 -7.25 2.34
CA GLU A 38 6.00 -7.09 1.91
C GLU A 38 5.05 -6.83 3.09
N ALA A 39 5.25 -7.50 4.23
CA ALA A 39 4.42 -7.29 5.43
C ALA A 39 4.59 -5.88 6.02
N LEU A 40 5.77 -5.27 5.89
CA LEU A 40 6.04 -3.91 6.36
C LEU A 40 5.51 -2.83 5.41
N GLU A 41 5.41 -3.12 4.11
CA GLU A 41 4.84 -2.20 3.13
C GLU A 41 3.31 -2.13 3.25
N GLN A 42 2.65 -3.28 3.46
CA GLN A 42 1.20 -3.31 3.66
C GLN A 42 0.75 -2.51 4.88
N ASP A 43 1.44 -2.63 6.02
CA ASP A 43 1.10 -1.88 7.24
C ASP A 43 1.22 -0.35 7.01
N ARG A 44 2.22 0.08 6.22
CA ARG A 44 2.42 1.50 5.85
C ARG A 44 1.36 2.05 4.91
N GLU A 45 0.83 1.24 4.01
CA GLU A 45 -0.28 1.64 3.14
C GLU A 45 -1.59 1.85 3.93
N PHE A 46 -1.85 1.00 4.93
CA PHE A 46 -2.98 1.17 5.86
C PHE A 46 -2.79 2.35 6.83
N GLU A 47 -1.55 2.68 7.20
CA GLU A 47 -1.22 3.90 7.94
C GLU A 47 -1.39 5.16 7.08
N ALA A 48 -1.15 5.09 5.76
CA ALA A 48 -1.30 6.24 4.87
C ALA A 48 -2.76 6.66 4.64
N GLN A 49 -3.69 5.72 4.74
CA GLN A 49 -5.14 5.92 4.54
C GLN A 49 -5.85 6.47 5.79
N ARG A 50 -5.18 6.55 6.94
CA ARG A 50 -5.74 7.10 8.19
C ARG A 50 -4.87 8.21 8.76
N PRO A 51 -5.45 9.13 9.55
CA PRO A 51 -4.64 10.10 10.25
C PRO A 51 -3.74 9.42 11.28
N SER A 52 -2.44 9.70 11.20
CA SER A 52 -1.46 9.19 12.15
C SER A 52 -1.69 9.76 13.55
N ARG A 53 -1.33 8.99 14.58
CA ARG A 53 -1.39 9.43 15.98
C ARG A 53 -0.53 10.69 16.17
N GLY A 54 -1.02 11.66 16.94
CA GLY A 54 -0.35 12.93 17.23
C GLY A 54 -0.62 14.06 16.24
N MET A 55 -1.23 13.78 15.08
CA MET A 55 -1.66 14.80 14.12
C MET A 55 -2.64 15.79 14.75
N THR A 56 -2.59 17.07 14.40
CA THR A 56 -3.55 18.07 14.91
C THR A 56 -4.87 18.04 14.15
N ARG A 57 -5.95 18.56 14.75
CA ARG A 57 -7.26 18.68 14.07
C ARG A 57 -7.14 19.37 12.70
N GLY A 58 -6.39 20.47 12.63
CA GLY A 58 -6.16 21.20 11.38
C GLY A 58 -5.37 20.41 10.34
N GLN A 59 -4.41 19.58 10.76
CA GLN A 59 -3.67 18.70 9.85
C GLN A 59 -4.54 17.56 9.31
N VAL A 60 -5.44 17.00 10.14
CA VAL A 60 -6.42 16.01 9.70
C VAL A 60 -7.37 16.64 8.68
N GLU A 61 -7.91 17.82 8.98
CA GLU A 61 -8.82 18.53 8.08
C GLU A 61 -8.15 18.93 6.76
N GLN A 62 -6.89 19.36 6.80
CA GLN A 62 -6.13 19.68 5.58
C GLN A 62 -5.86 18.46 4.70
N ARG A 63 -5.67 17.28 5.30
CA ARG A 63 -5.31 16.06 4.57
C ARG A 63 -6.53 15.25 4.12
N PHE A 64 -7.58 15.19 4.93
CA PHE A 64 -8.76 14.34 4.73
C PHE A 64 -10.04 15.15 4.45
N GLY A 65 -10.00 16.47 4.60
CA GLY A 65 -11.17 17.34 4.43
C GLY A 65 -12.01 17.48 5.71
N GLU A 66 -13.17 18.09 5.56
CA GLU A 66 -14.12 18.26 6.65
C GLU A 66 -14.76 16.91 7.04
N PRO A 67 -14.91 16.62 8.33
CA PRO A 67 -15.62 15.43 8.80
C PRO A 67 -17.12 15.52 8.50
N GLU A 68 -17.77 14.37 8.31
CA GLU A 68 -19.23 14.27 8.18
C GLU A 68 -19.95 14.71 9.46
N SER A 69 -19.36 14.45 10.63
CA SER A 69 -19.93 14.85 11.92
C SER A 69 -18.84 15.06 12.97
N ARG A 70 -18.94 16.18 13.70
CA ARG A 70 -18.10 16.49 14.85
C ARG A 70 -18.95 16.35 16.12
N HIS A 71 -18.51 15.52 17.05
CA HIS A 71 -19.14 15.36 18.36
C HIS A 71 -18.45 16.22 19.39
N ASP A 72 -19.22 16.78 20.32
CA ASP A 72 -18.70 17.56 21.44
C ASP A 72 -17.72 16.74 22.30
N PRO A 73 -16.73 17.40 22.94
CA PRO A 73 -15.81 16.75 23.85
C PRO A 73 -16.55 16.15 25.05
N VAL A 74 -16.25 14.90 25.38
CA VAL A 74 -16.82 14.19 26.54
C VAL A 74 -15.70 13.76 27.50
N GLY A 75 -15.92 13.95 28.81
CA GLY A 75 -15.05 13.47 29.88
C GLY A 75 -13.93 14.43 30.29
N ASP A 76 -13.10 13.97 31.22
CA ASP A 76 -11.85 14.62 31.65
C ASP A 76 -10.75 13.54 31.71
N PRO A 77 -9.75 13.54 30.79
CA PRO A 77 -9.48 14.56 29.77
C PRO A 77 -10.55 14.61 28.65
N PRO A 78 -10.76 15.78 28.01
CA PRO A 78 -11.80 15.95 27.00
C PRO A 78 -11.45 15.19 25.71
N ILE A 79 -12.29 14.22 25.34
CA ILE A 79 -12.16 13.46 24.09
C ILE A 79 -13.20 13.92 23.08
N THR A 80 -12.74 14.50 21.98
CA THR A 80 -13.57 14.90 20.83
C THR A 80 -13.57 13.78 19.79
N ARG A 81 -14.72 13.48 19.19
CA ARG A 81 -14.83 12.45 18.13
C ARG A 81 -15.27 13.09 16.83
N TRP A 82 -14.53 12.84 15.75
CA TRP A 82 -14.93 13.21 14.40
C TRP A 82 -15.19 11.96 13.57
N GLU A 83 -16.26 11.99 12.80
CA GLU A 83 -16.70 10.92 11.93
C GLU A 83 -16.46 11.32 10.48
N TYR A 84 -15.78 10.45 9.74
CA TYR A 84 -15.62 10.49 8.29
C TYR A 84 -16.33 9.28 7.69
N GLU A 85 -16.52 9.27 6.37
CA GLU A 85 -17.23 8.21 5.65
C GLU A 85 -16.63 6.82 5.97
N ASP A 86 -15.31 6.69 5.85
CA ASP A 86 -14.58 5.43 5.98
C ASP A 86 -13.99 5.18 7.39
N PHE A 87 -13.81 6.23 8.20
CA PHE A 87 -13.15 6.10 9.50
C PHE A 87 -13.61 7.12 10.55
N VAL A 88 -13.31 6.85 11.81
CA VAL A 88 -13.61 7.71 12.95
C VAL A 88 -12.32 8.08 13.66
N VAL A 89 -12.12 9.37 13.91
CA VAL A 89 -10.93 9.93 14.57
C VAL A 89 -11.31 10.43 15.96
N TYR A 90 -10.51 10.05 16.94
CA TYR A 90 -10.62 10.50 18.31
C TYR A 90 -9.47 11.46 18.60
N PHE A 91 -9.82 12.62 19.11
CA PHE A 91 -8.89 13.66 19.51
C PHE A 91 -8.95 13.86 21.01
N GLU A 92 -7.80 14.03 21.63
CA GLU A 92 -7.67 14.56 22.98
C GLU A 92 -7.13 15.98 22.87
N HIS A 93 -7.87 16.95 23.39
CA HIS A 93 -7.65 18.38 23.13
C HIS A 93 -7.62 18.71 21.62
N ASP A 94 -6.42 18.77 21.02
CA ASP A 94 -6.21 19.06 19.60
C ASP A 94 -5.53 17.91 18.84
N HIS A 95 -5.07 16.87 19.54
CA HIS A 95 -4.21 15.83 18.97
C HIS A 95 -4.96 14.53 18.75
N VAL A 96 -4.71 13.86 17.62
CA VAL A 96 -5.22 12.52 17.33
C VAL A 96 -4.64 11.52 18.32
N ILE A 97 -5.51 10.89 19.10
CA ILE A 97 -5.14 9.78 19.98
C ILE A 97 -5.39 8.43 19.31
N ARG A 98 -6.38 8.34 18.42
CA ARG A 98 -6.75 7.08 17.75
C ARG A 98 -7.60 7.32 16.50
N ALA A 99 -7.34 6.56 15.44
CA ALA A 99 -8.16 6.50 14.23
C ALA A 99 -8.62 5.06 13.97
N VAL A 100 -9.93 4.87 13.80
CA VAL A 100 -10.58 3.56 13.66
C VAL A 100 -11.32 3.50 12.31
N THR A 101 -10.96 2.56 11.44
CA THR A 101 -11.68 2.29 10.19
C THR A 101 -13.04 1.64 10.48
N ARG A 102 -14.06 2.02 9.71
CA ARG A 102 -15.36 1.34 9.67
C ARG A 102 -15.21 0.11 8.76
N ARG A 103 -15.51 -1.08 9.29
CA ARG A 103 -15.37 -2.35 8.56
C ARG A 103 -16.60 -2.64 7.71
#